data_AF-A0A9E4CDV7-F1
#
_entry.id   AF-A0A9E4CDV7-F1
#
_cell.length_a   1.000
_cell.length_b   1.000
_cell.length_c   1.000
_cell.angle_alpha   90.00
_cell.angle_beta   90.00
_cell.angle_gamma   90.00
#
_symmetry.space_group_name_H-M   'P 1'
#
loop_
_entity.id
_entity.type
_entity.pdbx_description
1 polymer ?
#
loop_
_entity_poly.entity_id
_entity_poly.type
_entity_poly.pdbx_seq_one_letter_code
_entity_poly.pdbx_strand_id
1 'polypeptide(L)'
;MRRVIFLFLDGVGLGPADPAVNPLAATDYPTLYPTLTALLNGSPLVAETGFYTTERATLVPADANFDVAGRPQSATGQTAILTGKNAPALLGEHYGPRPDDRVRAILGQG
;
A
#
# COMPACT_ATOMS: atom_id res chain seq x y z
N MET A 1 -26.41 5.91 -6.73
CA MET A 1 -25.07 5.46 -7.20
C MET A 1 -24.02 5.90 -6.20
N ARG A 2 -23.11 5.01 -5.79
CA ARG A 2 -22.01 5.34 -4.88
C ARG A 2 -20.80 5.77 -5.71
N ARG A 3 -20.17 6.90 -5.38
CA ARG A 3 -18.95 7.38 -6.03
C ARG A 3 -17.76 7.02 -5.14
N VAL A 4 -16.72 6.46 -5.73
CA VAL A 4 -15.49 6.05 -5.03
C VAL A 4 -14.32 6.79 -5.65
N ILE A 5 -13.45 7.34 -4.81
CA ILE A 5 -12.13 7.82 -5.21
C ILE A 5 -11.13 6.79 -4.72
N PHE A 6 -10.32 6.26 -5.63
CA PHE A 6 -9.22 5.37 -5.32
C PHE A 6 -7.89 6.12 -5.53
N LEU A 7 -7.05 6.14 -4.50
CA LEU A 7 -5.73 6.77 -4.53
C LEU A 7 -4.68 5.69 -4.27
N PHE A 8 -3.71 5.58 -5.17
CA PHE A 8 -2.57 4.68 -5.05
C PHE A 8 -1.28 5.51 -5.01
N LEU A 9 -0.43 5.26 -4.02
CA LEU A 9 0.86 5.93 -3.85
C LEU A 9 1.97 4.92 -4.12
N ASP A 10 2.68 5.08 -5.23
CA ASP A 10 3.78 4.17 -5.58
C ASP A 10 5.00 4.44 -4.70
N GLY A 11 5.66 3.36 -4.25
CA GLY A 11 6.87 3.44 -3.41
C GLY A 11 6.66 3.97 -1.99
N VAL A 12 5.41 4.07 -1.52
CA VAL A 12 5.09 4.49 -0.15
C VAL A 12 4.56 3.29 0.65
N GLY A 13 5.22 3.00 1.77
CA GLY A 13 4.84 1.92 2.68
C GLY A 13 4.89 2.36 4.14
N LEU A 14 4.58 1.42 5.04
CA LEU A 14 4.67 1.63 6.49
C LEU A 14 6.08 1.28 6.97
N GLY A 15 6.91 2.30 7.18
CA GLY A 15 8.25 2.18 7.75
C GLY A 15 8.26 2.30 9.28
N PRO A 16 9.43 2.13 9.93
CA PRO A 16 9.57 2.27 11.38
C PRO A 16 9.25 3.70 11.86
N ALA A 17 8.92 3.84 13.13
CA ALA A 17 8.68 5.12 13.81
C ALA A 17 9.98 5.88 14.10
N ASP A 18 10.78 6.12 13.06
CA ASP A 18 12.06 6.84 13.14
C ASP A 18 12.05 8.05 12.19
N PRO A 19 11.96 9.29 12.72
CA PRO A 19 11.97 10.51 11.92
C PRO A 19 13.23 10.71 11.07
N ALA A 20 14.35 10.05 11.41
CA ALA A 20 15.61 10.18 10.66
C ALA A 20 15.56 9.48 9.30
N VAL A 21 14.70 8.46 9.14
CA VAL A 21 14.62 7.64 7.93
C VAL A 21 13.21 7.50 7.37
N ASN A 22 12.18 7.83 8.15
CA ASN A 22 10.78 7.74 7.76
C ASN A 22 10.10 9.12 7.86
N PRO A 23 9.83 9.80 6.72
CA PRO A 23 9.11 11.08 6.71
C PRO A 23 7.72 11.00 7.35
N LEU A 24 7.06 9.83 7.31
CA LEU A 24 5.76 9.61 7.95
C LEU A 24 5.85 9.46 9.47
N ALA A 25 7.06 9.50 10.04
CA ALA A 25 7.33 9.53 11.47
C ALA A 25 7.75 10.93 11.96
N ALA A 26 7.53 11.99 11.18
CA ALA A 26 7.99 13.34 11.51
C ALA A 26 7.55 13.83 12.91
N THR A 27 8.42 14.57 13.60
CA THR A 27 8.14 15.10 14.94
C THR A 27 6.94 16.06 14.96
N ASP A 28 6.74 16.82 13.88
CA ASP A 28 5.62 17.75 13.66
C ASP A 28 4.53 17.15 12.74
N TYR A 29 4.35 15.82 12.79
CA TYR A 29 3.40 15.05 11.97
C TYR A 29 2.00 15.70 11.84
N PRO A 30 1.35 16.21 12.91
CA PRO A 30 0.04 16.84 12.79
C PRO A 30 0.00 18.03 11.83
N THR A 31 1.09 18.79 11.75
CA THR A 31 1.21 19.98 10.91
C THR A 31 1.61 19.61 9.48
N LEU A 32 2.52 18.66 9.29
CA LEU A 32 2.96 18.21 7.96
C LEU A 32 1.89 17.39 7.24
N TYR A 33 1.13 16.57 7.96
CA TYR A 33 0.12 15.67 7.40
C TYR A 33 -1.26 15.88 8.04
N PRO A 34 -1.87 17.08 7.87
CA PRO A 34 -3.12 17.42 8.55
C PRO A 34 -4.28 16.51 8.13
N THR A 35 -4.32 16.06 6.87
CA THR A 35 -5.35 15.14 6.37
C THR A 35 -5.23 13.76 7.03
N LEU A 36 -4.02 13.19 7.10
CA LEU A 36 -3.81 11.88 7.73
C LEU A 36 -4.10 11.96 9.23
N THR A 37 -3.65 13.03 9.88
CA THR A 37 -3.93 13.34 11.29
C THR A 37 -5.43 13.37 11.56
N ALA A 38 -6.21 14.05 10.72
CA ALA A 38 -7.67 14.12 10.87
C ALA A 38 -8.37 12.79 10.57
N LEU A 39 -7.77 11.88 9.81
CA LEU A 39 -8.33 10.55 9.53
C LEU A 39 -7.99 9.55 10.63
N LEU A 40 -6.80 9.64 11.21
CA LEU A 40 -6.23 8.67 12.16
C LEU A 40 -6.09 9.23 13.59
N ASN A 41 -6.87 10.26 13.95
CA ASN A 41 -6.86 10.89 15.29
C ASN A 41 -5.45 11.27 15.80
N GLY A 42 -4.59 11.74 14.88
CA GLY A 42 -3.21 12.10 15.17
C GLY A 42 -2.21 10.95 15.23
N SER A 43 -2.65 9.70 15.02
CA SER A 43 -1.71 8.59 14.88
C SER A 43 -0.91 8.73 13.57
N PRO A 44 0.43 8.56 13.62
CA PRO A 44 1.25 8.59 12.42
C PRO A 44 1.01 7.36 11.52
N LEU A 45 1.44 7.43 10.25
CA LEU A 45 1.30 6.34 9.29
C LEU A 45 2.59 5.49 9.26
N VAL A 46 2.89 4.84 10.38
CA VAL A 46 4.10 4.03 10.60
C VAL A 46 3.74 2.57 10.87
N ALA A 47 4.71 1.66 10.78
CA ALA A 47 4.51 0.22 10.95
C ALA A 47 3.91 -0.12 12.33
N GLU A 48 4.37 0.58 13.36
CA GLU A 48 4.00 0.38 14.77
C GLU A 48 2.55 0.78 15.06
N THR A 49 1.94 1.63 14.23
CA THR A 49 0.51 1.96 14.37
C THR A 49 -0.38 0.74 14.15
N GLY A 50 0.03 -0.18 13.27
CA GLY A 50 -0.68 -1.42 13.02
C GLY A 50 -2.12 -1.21 12.52
N PHE A 51 -3.01 -2.12 12.91
CA PHE A 51 -4.44 -1.99 12.65
C PHE A 51 -5.03 -0.89 13.53
N TYR A 52 -5.65 0.10 12.91
CA TYR A 52 -6.21 1.24 13.64
C TYR A 52 -7.51 1.70 13.00
N THR A 53 -8.56 1.92 13.81
CA THR A 53 -9.87 2.37 13.34
C THR A 53 -10.28 3.62 14.09
N THR A 54 -10.75 4.61 13.35
CA THR A 54 -11.43 5.80 13.87
C THR A 54 -12.86 5.84 13.34
N GLU A 55 -13.61 6.88 13.71
CA GLU A 55 -14.93 7.15 13.12
C GLU A 55 -14.87 7.49 11.62
N ARG A 56 -13.70 7.93 11.11
CA ARG A 56 -13.53 8.44 9.74
C ARG A 56 -12.78 7.48 8.82
N ALA A 57 -11.93 6.61 9.36
CA ALA A 57 -11.06 5.73 8.57
C ALA A 57 -10.66 4.46 9.31
N THR A 58 -10.27 3.45 8.52
CA THR A 58 -9.57 2.25 9.00
C THR A 58 -8.22 2.17 8.30
N LEU A 59 -7.15 2.02 9.08
CA LEU A 59 -5.82 1.64 8.60
C LEU A 59 -5.70 0.12 8.71
N VAL A 60 -5.41 -0.51 7.58
CA VAL A 60 -5.11 -1.93 7.47
C VAL A 60 -3.70 -2.07 6.90
N PRO A 61 -2.72 -2.51 7.72
CA PRO A 61 -1.43 -2.92 7.19
C PRO A 61 -1.61 -4.08 6.21
N ALA A 62 -0.95 -4.00 5.06
CA ALA A 62 -0.98 -5.04 4.04
C ALA A 62 0.45 -5.44 3.67
N ASP A 63 0.69 -6.73 3.51
CA ASP A 63 1.97 -7.24 3.04
C ASP A 63 2.06 -7.09 1.51
N ALA A 64 2.99 -6.25 1.05
CA ALA A 64 3.26 -6.06 -0.37
C ALA A 64 4.07 -7.22 -0.99
N ASN A 65 4.63 -8.12 -0.18
CA ASN A 65 5.38 -9.27 -0.64
C ASN A 65 4.50 -10.46 -1.02
N PHE A 66 3.27 -10.54 -0.52
CA PHE A 66 2.32 -11.61 -0.85
C PHE A 66 2.86 -13.03 -0.59
N ASP A 67 3.71 -13.19 0.43
CA ASP A 67 4.49 -14.42 0.71
C ASP A 67 5.38 -14.88 -0.46
N VAL A 68 5.69 -14.00 -1.41
CA VAL A 68 6.59 -14.26 -2.54
C VAL A 68 7.93 -13.59 -2.28
N ALA A 69 9.01 -14.37 -2.41
CA ALA A 69 10.37 -13.90 -2.20
C ALA A 69 10.79 -12.82 -3.21
N GLY A 70 11.69 -11.94 -2.79
CA GLY A 70 12.18 -10.82 -3.59
C GLY A 70 11.50 -9.50 -3.27
N ARG A 71 11.91 -8.44 -3.97
CA ARG A 71 11.38 -7.09 -3.75
C ARG A 71 10.04 -6.94 -4.48
N PRO A 72 8.97 -6.42 -3.83
CA PRO A 72 7.70 -6.13 -4.49
C PRO A 72 7.89 -5.26 -5.74
N GLN A 73 7.17 -5.57 -6.81
CA GLN A 73 7.25 -4.88 -8.09
C GLN A 73 5.88 -4.37 -8.55
N SER A 74 5.87 -3.23 -9.26
CA SER A 74 4.65 -2.50 -9.58
C SER A 74 3.68 -3.27 -10.48
N ALA A 75 4.14 -4.05 -11.46
CA ALA A 75 3.22 -4.70 -12.42
C ALA A 75 2.41 -5.82 -11.76
N THR A 76 3.05 -6.71 -11.01
CA THR A 76 2.34 -7.77 -10.27
C THR A 76 1.56 -7.19 -9.08
N GLY A 77 2.10 -6.21 -8.36
CA GLY A 77 1.40 -5.56 -7.24
C GLY A 77 0.12 -4.82 -7.65
N GLN A 78 0.17 -4.01 -8.71
CA GLN A 78 -1.03 -3.32 -9.21
C GLN A 78 -2.04 -4.29 -9.82
N THR A 79 -1.57 -5.37 -10.46
CA THR A 79 -2.47 -6.44 -10.93
C THR A 79 -3.21 -7.07 -9.77
N ALA A 80 -2.55 -7.29 -8.62
CA ALA A 80 -3.21 -7.81 -7.43
C ALA A 80 -4.27 -6.85 -6.87
N ILE A 81 -3.97 -5.55 -6.82
CA ILE A 81 -4.93 -4.52 -6.39
C ILE A 81 -6.17 -4.48 -7.30
N LEU A 82 -5.98 -4.51 -8.62
CA LEU A 82 -7.06 -4.33 -9.59
C LEU A 82 -7.93 -5.59 -9.76
N THR A 83 -7.35 -6.78 -9.61
CA THR A 83 -8.04 -8.06 -9.88
C THR A 83 -8.46 -8.81 -8.62
N GLY A 84 -7.90 -8.46 -7.46
CA GLY A 84 -8.07 -9.23 -6.22
C GLY A 84 -7.33 -10.59 -6.23
N LYS A 85 -6.49 -10.87 -7.23
CA LYS A 85 -5.73 -12.12 -7.36
C LYS A 85 -4.28 -11.92 -6.91
N ASN A 86 -3.69 -12.92 -6.25
CA ASN A 86 -2.27 -12.88 -5.90
C ASN A 86 -1.39 -13.08 -7.17
N ALA A 87 -1.23 -12.02 -7.95
CA ALA A 87 -0.49 -12.05 -9.20
C ALA A 87 1.00 -12.41 -9.06
N PRO A 88 1.74 -11.93 -8.03
CA PRO A 88 3.08 -12.43 -7.77
C PRO A 88 3.12 -13.95 -7.58
N ALA A 89 2.19 -14.53 -6.81
CA ALA A 89 2.17 -15.98 -6.58
C ALA A 89 1.79 -16.76 -7.85
N LEU A 90 0.87 -16.24 -8.66
CA LEU A 90 0.51 -16.86 -9.95
C LEU A 90 1.68 -16.84 -10.94
N LEU A 91 2.55 -15.83 -10.87
CA LEU A 91 3.73 -15.72 -11.72
C LEU A 91 4.95 -16.44 -11.14
N GLY A 92 4.96 -16.68 -9.82
CA GLY A 92 6.10 -17.24 -9.08
C GLY A 92 7.20 -16.22 -8.76
N GLU A 93 7.00 -14.94 -9.08
CA GLU A 93 7.97 -13.87 -8.87
C GLU A 93 7.27 -12.50 -8.78
N HIS A 94 7.97 -11.53 -8.18
CA HIS A 94 7.61 -10.13 -8.32
C HIS A 94 8.14 -9.59 -9.65
N TYR A 95 7.26 -9.11 -10.52
CA TYR A 95 7.63 -8.61 -11.85
C TYR A 95 7.12 -7.19 -12.09
N GLY A 96 7.92 -6.40 -12.82
CA GLY A 96 7.63 -5.02 -13.16
C GLY A 96 8.79 -4.35 -13.90
N PRO A 97 8.69 -3.04 -14.20
CA PRO A 97 7.66 -2.10 -13.72
C PRO A 97 6.36 -2.11 -14.55
N ARG A 98 6.36 -2.68 -15.77
CA ARG A 98 5.19 -2.72 -16.65
C ARG A 98 4.72 -4.16 -16.90
N PRO A 99 3.41 -4.38 -17.13
CA PRO A 99 2.88 -5.70 -17.47
C PRO A 99 3.44 -6.22 -18.80
N ASP A 100 4.09 -7.39 -18.74
CA ASP A 100 4.36 -8.25 -19.89
C ASP A 100 3.12 -9.08 -20.25
N ASP A 101 3.24 -9.96 -21.25
CA ASP A 101 2.12 -10.79 -21.69
C ASP A 101 1.61 -11.73 -20.59
N ARG A 102 2.50 -12.21 -19.70
CA ARG A 102 2.14 -13.09 -18.57
C ARG A 102 1.28 -12.34 -17.56
N VAL A 103 1.68 -11.13 -17.17
CA VAL A 103 0.90 -10.29 -16.25
C VAL A 103 -0.42 -9.81 -16.89
N ARG A 104 -0.41 -9.47 -18.19
CA ARG A 104 -1.62 -9.11 -18.94
C ARG A 104 -2.63 -10.24 -19.01
N ALA A 105 -2.17 -11.49 -19.11
CA ALA A 105 -3.05 -12.64 -19.06
C ALA A 105 -3.77 -12.78 -17.72
N ILE A 106 -3.17 -12.34 -16.60
CA ILE A 106 -3.83 -12.31 -15.29
C ILE A 106 -4.84 -11.17 -15.22
N LEU A 107 -4.45 -9.96 -15.68
CA LEU A 107 -5.31 -8.78 -15.74
C LEU A 107 -6.60 -9.04 -16.53
N GLY A 108 -6.52 -9.76 -17.65
CA GLY A 108 -7.67 -10.07 -18.50
C GLY A 108 -8.69 -11.03 -17.88
N GLN A 109 -8.44 -11.55 -16.68
CA GLN A 109 -9.36 -12.42 -15.95
C GLN A 109 -10.11 -11.71 -14.79
N GLY A 110 -9.91 -10.40 -14.63
CA GLY A 110 -10.55 -9.56 -13.62
C GLY A 110 -11.73 -8.77 -14.15
#